data_AF-A0A812Z1B3-F1
#
_entry.id   AF-A0A812Z1B3-F1
#
_cell.length_a   1.000
_cell.length_b   1.000
_cell.length_c   1.000
_cell.angle_alpha   90.00
_cell.angle_beta   90.00
_cell.angle_gamma   90.00
#
_symmetry.space_group_name_H-M   'P 1'
#
loop_
_entity.id
_entity.type
_entity.pdbx_description
1 polymer ?
#
loop_
_entity_poly.entity_id
_entity_poly.type
_entity_poly.pdbx_seq_one_letter_code
_entity_poly.pdbx_strand_id
1 'polypeptide(L)'
;MGRKKKPTNEEIEPEPFFVEEPPKDLKKKEKVERETSSEPELEPKRHDLDPDIQQLAYTFKIDAGLTQKLNDIMIEKRMNTWEQDLARLYEILKDAHTPAAMLNLKVKDMQKGTFVGKAKCGPRVRELARKHKLDKGAATKLEEAMSMREAMGKDVEKDIFLLDEHLTASNKPSALISMKLESLRKGYNIGHCIYSREPVQGNTGPGVDGVVDKKRHVRVLGYTDADLNSRFASNDGGKEARDGTVAELRFCYDEYLSIMVTISLPSVSKMMIFSKMARMILLVWGDGECSNARVVVVCTLVVCVPFAASC
;
A
#
# COMPACT_ATOMS: atom_id res chain seq x y z
N MET A 1 -8.67 53.40 21.53
CA MET A 1 -8.66 51.92 21.50
C MET A 1 -7.25 51.45 21.86
N GLY A 2 -7.06 50.99 23.09
CA GLY A 2 -5.74 50.69 23.66
C GLY A 2 -5.17 49.37 23.16
N ARG A 3 -3.95 49.40 22.62
CA ARG A 3 -3.19 48.21 22.23
C ARG A 3 -2.67 47.52 23.50
N LYS A 4 -3.23 46.36 23.82
CA LYS A 4 -2.71 45.48 24.88
C LYS A 4 -1.33 44.96 24.49
N LYS A 5 -0.32 45.26 25.29
CA LYS A 5 1.03 44.70 25.21
C LYS A 5 0.97 43.21 25.56
N LYS A 6 1.63 42.36 24.76
CA LYS A 6 1.87 40.95 25.09
C LYS A 6 2.90 40.86 26.22
N PRO A 7 2.69 39.98 27.23
CA PRO A 7 3.70 39.71 28.24
C PRO A 7 4.88 38.95 27.62
N THR A 8 6.07 39.39 27.98
CA THR A 8 7.36 38.74 27.75
C THR A 8 7.41 37.43 28.54
N ASN A 9 7.80 36.35 27.86
CA ASN A 9 7.93 35.02 28.44
C ASN A 9 9.20 35.03 29.31
N GLU A 10 9.02 34.96 30.63
CA GLU A 10 10.09 34.80 31.60
C GLU A 10 10.79 33.46 31.39
N GLU A 11 12.11 33.54 31.48
CA GLU A 11 13.09 32.48 31.38
C GLU A 11 12.88 31.49 32.53
N ILE A 12 12.28 30.34 32.23
CA ILE A 12 12.18 29.22 33.17
C ILE A 12 13.48 28.43 33.03
N GLU A 13 14.40 28.62 33.99
CA GLU A 13 15.58 27.77 34.12
C GLU A 13 15.13 26.33 34.45
N PRO A 14 15.61 25.31 33.71
CA PRO A 14 15.24 23.93 34.00
C PRO A 14 15.95 23.46 35.27
N GLU A 15 15.16 23.23 36.32
CA GLU A 15 15.58 22.51 37.53
C GLU A 15 16.24 21.17 37.17
N PRO A 16 17.36 20.80 37.82
CA PRO A 16 18.06 19.56 37.55
C PRO A 16 17.19 18.37 37.94
N PHE A 17 16.71 17.65 36.93
CA PHE A 17 15.95 16.41 37.09
C PHE A 17 16.89 15.33 37.64
N PHE A 18 16.86 15.15 38.97
CA PHE A 18 17.58 14.10 39.68
C PHE A 18 16.97 12.75 39.29
N VAL A 19 17.60 12.06 38.35
CA VAL A 19 17.25 10.68 37.99
C VAL A 19 17.77 9.78 39.10
N GLU A 20 16.90 9.39 40.03
CA GLU A 20 17.19 8.31 40.97
C GLU A 20 17.44 7.02 40.17
N GLU A 21 18.69 6.55 40.19
CA GLU A 21 19.04 5.26 39.60
C GLU A 21 18.30 4.13 40.34
N PRO A 22 17.54 3.28 39.62
CA PRO A 22 16.86 2.17 40.25
C PRO A 22 17.87 1.14 40.78
N PRO A 23 17.63 0.55 41.96
CA PRO A 23 18.51 -0.42 42.58
C PRO A 23 18.71 -1.64 41.69
N LYS A 24 19.99 -1.98 41.46
CA LYS A 24 20.44 -3.14 40.70
C LYS A 24 20.27 -4.42 41.53
N ASP A 25 19.04 -4.92 41.61
CA ASP A 25 18.78 -6.25 42.15
C ASP A 25 19.17 -7.32 41.13
N LEU A 26 20.32 -7.94 41.42
CA LEU A 26 20.89 -9.09 40.73
C LEU A 26 19.94 -10.30 40.84
N LYS A 27 18.95 -10.39 39.94
CA LYS A 27 18.23 -11.64 39.68
C LYS A 27 19.18 -12.62 38.99
N LYS A 28 19.78 -13.48 39.81
CA LYS A 28 20.45 -14.74 39.47
C LYS A 28 19.53 -15.56 38.55
N LYS A 29 19.69 -15.37 37.23
CA LYS A 29 19.02 -16.19 36.21
C LYS A 29 19.67 -17.56 36.21
N GLU A 30 18.89 -18.51 36.69
CA GLU A 30 19.12 -19.94 36.56
C GLU A 30 19.31 -20.27 35.08
N LYS A 31 20.53 -20.74 34.77
CA LYS A 31 20.98 -21.13 33.44
C LYS A 31 20.28 -22.44 33.08
N VAL A 32 19.09 -22.34 32.49
CA VAL A 32 18.44 -23.47 31.82
C VAL A 32 19.25 -23.74 30.55
N GLU A 33 20.14 -24.73 30.64
CA GLU A 33 20.87 -25.29 29.51
C GLU A 33 19.88 -26.01 28.60
N ARG A 34 19.31 -25.25 27.66
CA ARG A 34 18.51 -25.80 26.57
C ARG A 34 19.50 -26.38 25.57
N GLU A 35 19.65 -27.70 25.60
CA GLU A 35 20.37 -28.48 24.59
C GLU A 35 19.87 -28.06 23.21
N THR A 36 20.71 -27.28 22.53
CA THR A 36 20.43 -26.71 21.23
C THR A 36 20.87 -27.79 20.25
N SER A 37 19.90 -28.57 19.77
CA SER A 37 20.08 -29.53 18.69
C SER A 37 20.81 -28.83 17.54
N SER A 38 22.03 -29.28 17.25
CA SER A 38 22.91 -28.75 16.21
C SER A 38 22.32 -29.07 14.82
N GLU A 39 21.30 -28.31 14.43
CA GLU A 39 20.92 -28.17 13.04
C GLU A 39 22.06 -27.43 12.34
N PRO A 40 22.67 -27.99 11.28
CA PRO A 40 23.82 -27.37 10.63
C PRO A 40 23.40 -26.00 10.10
N GLU A 41 23.95 -24.96 10.71
CA GLU A 41 23.78 -23.56 10.32
C GLU A 41 24.26 -23.44 8.87
N LEU A 42 23.30 -23.45 7.94
CA LEU A 42 23.53 -23.26 6.52
C LEU A 42 24.13 -21.87 6.36
N GLU A 43 25.44 -21.82 6.12
CA GLU A 43 26.11 -20.55 5.82
C GLU A 43 25.35 -19.85 4.68
N PRO A 44 25.03 -18.56 4.84
CA PRO A 44 24.28 -17.82 3.83
C PRO A 44 25.06 -17.86 2.52
N LYS A 45 24.42 -18.39 1.47
CA LYS A 45 25.01 -18.48 0.12
C LYS A 45 25.37 -17.06 -0.32
N ARG A 46 26.67 -16.79 -0.50
CA ARG A 46 27.14 -15.51 -1.01
C ARG A 46 26.94 -15.52 -2.52
N HIS A 47 26.03 -14.67 -3.00
CA HIS A 47 25.84 -14.44 -4.43
C HIS A 47 26.89 -13.46 -4.96
N ASP A 48 27.33 -13.64 -6.20
CA ASP A 48 28.17 -12.65 -6.87
C ASP A 48 27.42 -11.31 -6.97
N LEU A 49 28.15 -10.20 -6.83
CA LEU A 49 27.56 -8.86 -6.85
C LEU A 49 27.19 -8.45 -8.27
N ASP A 50 25.94 -8.04 -8.47
CA ASP A 50 25.50 -7.44 -9.72
C ASP A 50 26.18 -6.07 -9.99
N PRO A 51 26.54 -5.76 -11.25
CA PRO A 51 27.26 -4.54 -11.60
C PRO A 51 26.46 -3.27 -11.29
N ASP A 52 25.13 -3.30 -11.43
CA ASP A 52 24.26 -2.16 -11.15
C ASP A 52 24.24 -1.82 -9.63
N ILE A 53 24.20 -2.85 -8.79
CA ILE A 53 24.28 -2.71 -7.33
C ILE A 53 25.66 -2.21 -6.92
N GLN A 54 26.71 -2.71 -7.58
CA GLN A 54 28.08 -2.24 -7.35
C GLN A 54 28.24 -0.75 -7.73
N GLN A 55 27.65 -0.32 -8.85
CA GLN A 55 27.65 1.08 -9.26
C GLN A 55 26.91 1.98 -8.25
N LEU A 56 25.75 1.52 -7.74
CA LEU A 56 25.01 2.20 -6.69
C LEU A 56 25.87 2.35 -5.43
N ALA A 57 26.51 1.26 -4.99
CA ALA A 57 27.37 1.25 -3.81
C ALA A 57 28.57 2.20 -3.95
N TYR A 58 29.20 2.22 -5.12
CA TYR A 58 30.32 3.14 -5.42
C TYR A 58 29.88 4.60 -5.39
N THR A 59 28.73 4.91 -6.02
CA THR A 59 28.20 6.28 -6.12
C THR A 59 27.94 6.90 -4.74
N PHE A 60 27.37 6.13 -3.82
CA PHE A 60 27.01 6.60 -2.48
C PHE A 60 27.99 6.19 -1.38
N LYS A 61 29.12 5.56 -1.74
CA LYS A 61 30.17 5.06 -0.83
C LYS A 61 29.61 4.17 0.28
N ILE A 62 28.80 3.18 -0.09
CA ILE A 62 28.16 2.25 0.83
C ILE A 62 29.13 1.09 1.17
N ASP A 63 29.04 0.60 2.41
CA ASP A 63 29.83 -0.54 2.89
C ASP A 63 29.49 -1.85 2.15
N ALA A 64 30.52 -2.66 1.90
CA ALA A 64 30.40 -3.91 1.15
C ALA A 64 29.43 -4.92 1.79
N GLY A 65 29.35 -4.98 3.12
CA GLY A 65 28.43 -5.89 3.80
C GLY A 65 26.97 -5.51 3.58
N LEU A 66 26.68 -4.21 3.52
CA LEU A 66 25.33 -3.71 3.27
C LEU A 66 24.94 -3.86 1.79
N THR A 67 25.90 -3.69 0.88
CA THR A 67 25.72 -3.94 -0.55
C THR A 67 25.40 -5.41 -0.84
N GLN A 68 26.13 -6.34 -0.20
CA GLN A 68 25.86 -7.78 -0.33
C GLN A 68 24.45 -8.11 0.16
N LYS A 69 24.07 -7.58 1.33
CA LYS A 69 22.73 -7.79 1.88
C LYS A 69 21.62 -7.30 0.95
N LEU A 70 21.82 -6.17 0.26
CA LEU A 70 20.89 -5.70 -0.76
C LEU A 70 20.81 -6.67 -1.94
N ASN A 71 21.96 -7.11 -2.46
CA ASN A 71 22.06 -8.06 -3.57
C ASN A 71 21.28 -9.36 -3.28
N ASP A 72 21.52 -9.95 -2.11
CA ASP A 72 20.88 -11.20 -1.70
C ASP A 72 19.34 -11.05 -1.66
N ILE A 73 18.82 -9.96 -1.08
CA ILE A 73 17.36 -9.71 -1.02
C ILE A 73 16.77 -9.48 -2.41
N MET A 74 17.47 -8.78 -3.29
CA MET A 74 16.95 -8.51 -4.64
C MET A 74 16.89 -9.80 -5.47
N ILE A 75 17.92 -10.65 -5.38
CA ILE A 75 17.97 -11.96 -6.05
C ILE A 75 16.88 -12.90 -5.49
N GLU A 76 16.75 -12.99 -4.17
CA GLU A 76 15.83 -13.95 -3.55
C GLU A 76 14.35 -13.57 -3.70
N LYS A 77 14.00 -12.29 -3.54
CA LYS A 77 12.60 -11.86 -3.40
C LYS A 77 12.06 -11.07 -4.58
N ARG A 78 12.92 -10.43 -5.39
CA ARG A 78 12.49 -9.32 -6.26
C ARG A 78 13.09 -9.34 -7.66
N MET A 79 13.34 -10.51 -8.23
CA MET A 79 13.89 -10.63 -9.58
C MET A 79 13.06 -9.90 -10.66
N ASN A 80 11.75 -9.78 -10.44
CA ASN A 80 10.82 -9.23 -11.44
C ASN A 80 10.78 -7.69 -11.45
N THR A 81 11.18 -7.02 -10.36
CA THR A 81 11.08 -5.56 -10.17
C THR A 81 12.43 -4.89 -10.01
N TRP A 82 13.49 -5.53 -10.49
CA TRP A 82 14.88 -5.12 -10.29
C TRP A 82 15.15 -3.66 -10.67
N GLU A 83 14.88 -3.30 -11.92
CA GLU A 83 15.14 -1.97 -12.47
C GLU A 83 14.35 -0.87 -11.75
N GLN A 84 13.09 -1.16 -11.40
CA GLN A 84 12.20 -0.22 -10.74
C GLN A 84 12.60 0.08 -9.30
N ASP A 85 13.06 -0.95 -8.58
CA ASP A 85 13.51 -0.84 -7.21
C ASP A 85 14.86 -0.09 -7.14
N LEU A 86 15.80 -0.39 -8.04
CA LEU A 86 17.08 0.35 -8.12
C LEU A 86 16.88 1.82 -8.49
N ALA A 87 16.03 2.12 -9.47
CA ALA A 87 15.70 3.50 -9.82
C ALA A 87 15.09 4.25 -8.64
N ARG A 88 14.22 3.59 -7.86
CA ARG A 88 13.60 4.18 -6.67
C ARG A 88 14.60 4.38 -5.55
N LEU A 89 15.47 3.41 -5.29
CA LEU A 89 16.54 3.51 -4.30
C LEU A 89 17.48 4.67 -4.64
N TYR A 90 17.87 4.82 -5.91
CA TYR A 90 18.72 5.93 -6.35
C TYR A 90 18.11 7.30 -6.04
N GLU A 91 16.82 7.50 -6.32
CA GLU A 91 16.11 8.75 -6.00
C GLU A 91 16.09 9.03 -4.49
N ILE A 92 15.79 8.00 -3.67
CA ILE A 92 15.73 8.13 -2.21
C ILE A 92 17.11 8.43 -1.63
N LEU A 93 18.16 7.76 -2.10
CA LEU A 93 19.52 7.96 -1.62
C LEU A 93 20.11 9.29 -2.04
N LYS A 94 19.70 9.82 -3.19
CA LYS A 94 20.10 11.15 -3.67
C LYS A 94 19.58 12.29 -2.79
N ASP A 95 18.39 12.12 -2.20
CA ASP A 95 17.75 13.14 -1.35
C ASP A 95 18.13 13.00 0.14
N ALA A 96 18.62 11.81 0.55
CA ALA A 96 18.93 11.52 1.95
C ALA A 96 20.25 12.14 2.42
N HIS A 97 20.27 12.69 3.64
CA HIS A 97 21.49 13.21 4.29
C HIS A 97 22.52 12.11 4.60
N THR A 98 22.05 10.91 4.97
CA THR A 98 22.91 9.75 5.29
C THR A 98 22.48 8.52 4.48
N PRO A 99 23.06 8.31 3.27
CA PRO A 99 22.58 7.30 2.33
C PRO A 99 22.70 5.86 2.87
N ALA A 100 23.79 5.52 3.57
CA ALA A 100 23.99 4.17 4.12
C ALA A 100 22.92 3.78 5.17
N ALA A 101 22.56 4.72 6.06
CA ALA A 101 21.51 4.49 7.06
C ALA A 101 20.13 4.36 6.40
N MET A 102 19.85 5.21 5.41
CA MET A 102 18.61 5.16 4.64
C MET A 102 18.47 3.85 3.87
N LEU A 103 19.55 3.36 3.25
CA LEU A 103 19.55 2.09 2.55
C LEU A 103 19.27 0.92 3.50
N ASN A 104 19.84 0.90 4.70
CA ASN A 104 19.55 -0.15 5.70
C ASN A 104 18.06 -0.19 6.08
N LEU A 105 17.42 0.97 6.21
CA LEU A 105 15.98 1.05 6.45
C LEU A 105 15.18 0.48 5.26
N LYS A 106 15.59 0.80 4.03
CA LYS A 106 14.94 0.28 2.81
C LYS A 106 15.16 -1.20 2.59
N VAL A 107 16.32 -1.71 2.93
CA VAL A 107 16.60 -3.15 3.00
C VAL A 107 15.63 -3.84 3.96
N LYS A 108 15.37 -3.27 5.15
CA LYS A 108 14.37 -3.81 6.09
C LYS A 108 12.94 -3.73 5.53
N ASP A 109 12.57 -2.64 4.86
CA ASP A 109 11.27 -2.51 4.19
C ASP A 109 11.11 -3.57 3.07
N MET A 110 12.17 -3.85 2.31
CA MET A 110 12.18 -4.90 1.28
C MET A 110 12.04 -6.29 1.89
N GLN A 111 12.73 -6.57 3.01
CA GLN A 111 12.59 -7.82 3.75
C GLN A 111 11.16 -8.06 4.23
N LYS A 112 10.49 -7.00 4.70
CA LYS A 112 9.09 -7.00 5.12
C LYS A 112 8.09 -7.03 3.95
N GLY A 113 8.55 -6.82 2.71
CA GLY A 113 7.68 -6.70 1.55
C GLY A 113 6.93 -5.37 1.47
N THR A 114 7.22 -4.39 2.34
CA THR A 114 6.55 -3.09 2.36
C THR A 114 7.19 -2.07 1.41
N PHE A 115 8.37 -2.36 0.87
CA PHE A 115 9.02 -1.48 -0.11
C PHE A 115 8.28 -1.52 -1.45
N VAL A 116 7.83 -0.34 -1.89
CA VAL A 116 7.19 -0.13 -3.19
C VAL A 116 8.19 0.53 -4.13
N GLY A 117 8.46 -0.13 -5.27
CA GLY A 117 9.33 0.37 -6.32
C GLY A 117 8.76 1.59 -7.05
N LYS A 118 9.47 2.07 -8.07
CA LYS A 118 8.98 3.17 -8.91
C LYS A 118 7.81 2.67 -9.77
N ALA A 119 6.59 3.07 -9.41
CA ALA A 119 5.38 2.67 -10.12
C ALA A 119 5.43 3.07 -11.61
N LYS A 120 5.00 2.17 -12.50
CA LYS A 120 4.93 2.45 -13.95
C LYS A 120 3.96 3.59 -14.25
N CYS A 121 2.91 3.72 -13.44
CA CYS A 121 1.88 4.75 -13.59
C CYS A 121 2.31 6.15 -13.12
N GLY A 122 3.52 6.31 -12.58
CA GLY A 122 4.07 7.57 -12.08
C GLY A 122 3.90 8.80 -13.01
N PRO A 123 4.28 8.74 -14.31
CA PRO A 123 4.18 9.91 -15.18
C PRO A 123 2.73 10.40 -15.38
N ARG A 124 1.77 9.49 -15.59
CA ARG A 124 0.35 9.87 -15.77
C ARG A 124 -0.23 10.46 -14.49
N VAL A 125 0.11 9.90 -13.32
CA VAL A 125 -0.31 10.45 -12.02
C VAL A 125 0.29 11.84 -11.78
N ARG A 126 1.54 12.09 -12.19
CA ARG A 126 2.16 13.43 -12.11
C ARG A 126 1.50 14.44 -13.03
N GLU A 127 1.12 14.04 -14.23
CA GLU A 127 0.38 14.90 -15.16
C GLU A 127 -0.98 15.30 -14.57
N LEU A 128 -1.71 14.34 -14.00
CA LEU A 128 -2.97 14.56 -13.30
C LEU A 128 -2.78 15.50 -12.09
N ALA A 129 -1.72 15.28 -11.31
CA ALA A 129 -1.37 16.14 -10.18
C ALA A 129 -1.05 17.57 -10.61
N ARG A 130 -0.33 17.75 -11.72
CA ARG A 130 -0.01 19.06 -12.29
C ARG A 130 -1.27 19.75 -12.85
N LYS A 131 -2.15 19.00 -13.55
CA LYS A 131 -3.40 19.50 -14.13
C LYS A 131 -4.32 20.10 -13.08
N HIS A 132 -4.50 19.41 -11.95
CA HIS A 132 -5.38 19.83 -10.86
C HIS A 132 -4.68 20.59 -9.72
N LYS A 133 -3.40 20.95 -9.91
CA LYS A 133 -2.58 21.66 -8.92
C LYS A 133 -2.60 20.99 -7.54
N LEU A 134 -2.41 19.68 -7.50
CA LEU A 134 -2.37 18.93 -6.25
C LEU A 134 -1.13 19.29 -5.43
N ASP A 135 -1.31 19.36 -4.10
CA ASP A 135 -0.20 19.46 -3.16
C ASP A 135 0.82 18.31 -3.35
N LYS A 136 2.11 18.62 -3.20
CA LYS A 136 3.21 17.64 -3.37
C LYS A 136 3.00 16.39 -2.50
N GLY A 137 2.56 16.57 -1.26
CA GLY A 137 2.28 15.45 -0.35
C GLY A 137 1.09 14.58 -0.78
N ALA A 138 0.05 15.18 -1.36
CA ALA A 138 -1.09 14.44 -1.90
C ALA A 138 -0.71 13.68 -3.17
N ALA A 139 0.10 14.30 -4.04
CA ALA A 139 0.61 13.67 -5.25
C ALA A 139 1.46 12.42 -4.95
N THR A 140 2.41 12.51 -4.00
CA THR A 140 3.23 11.35 -3.60
C THR A 140 2.37 10.21 -3.05
N LYS A 141 1.40 10.50 -2.17
CA LYS A 141 0.52 9.47 -1.62
C LYS A 141 -0.39 8.85 -2.69
N LEU A 142 -0.78 9.62 -3.70
CA LEU A 142 -1.54 9.12 -4.84
C LEU A 142 -0.70 8.19 -5.71
N GLU A 143 0.57 8.54 -5.99
CA GLU A 143 1.51 7.65 -6.68
C GLU A 143 1.67 6.31 -5.94
N GLU A 144 1.85 6.34 -4.62
CA GLU A 144 1.92 5.14 -3.77
C GLU A 144 0.62 4.30 -3.85
N ALA A 145 -0.54 4.95 -3.77
CA ALA A 145 -1.83 4.27 -3.85
C ALA A 145 -2.05 3.60 -5.22
N MET A 146 -1.64 4.24 -6.31
CA MET A 146 -1.75 3.66 -7.65
C MET A 146 -0.79 2.49 -7.85
N SER A 147 0.41 2.57 -7.28
CA SER A 147 1.35 1.44 -7.29
C SER A 147 0.79 0.21 -6.57
N MET A 148 0.12 0.40 -5.43
CA MET A 148 -0.52 -0.70 -4.72
C MET A 148 -1.66 -1.32 -5.53
N ARG A 149 -2.42 -0.53 -6.28
CA ARG A 149 -3.49 -1.03 -7.16
C ARG A 149 -2.95 -1.82 -8.35
N GLU A 150 -1.84 -1.37 -8.94
CA GLU A 150 -1.13 -2.11 -9.99
C GLU A 150 -0.71 -3.49 -9.46
N ALA A 151 -0.16 -3.56 -8.24
CA ALA A 151 0.21 -4.81 -7.60
C ALA A 151 -1.01 -5.73 -7.29
N MET A 152 -2.20 -5.16 -7.06
CA MET A 152 -3.45 -5.91 -6.89
C MET A 152 -4.09 -6.34 -8.23
N GLY A 153 -3.49 -6.01 -9.38
CA GLY A 153 -4.04 -6.32 -10.70
C GLY A 153 -5.30 -5.52 -11.08
N LYS A 154 -5.45 -4.31 -10.54
CA LYS A 154 -6.58 -3.40 -10.85
C LYS A 154 -6.25 -2.51 -12.05
N ASP A 155 -7.28 -2.09 -12.79
CA ASP A 155 -7.14 -1.21 -13.97
C ASP A 155 -6.80 0.24 -13.60
N VAL A 156 -5.51 0.52 -13.41
CA VAL A 156 -5.03 1.84 -12.98
C VAL A 156 -5.40 2.96 -13.97
N GLU A 157 -5.45 2.68 -15.28
CA GLU A 157 -5.81 3.71 -16.27
C GLU A 157 -7.26 4.17 -16.13
N LYS A 158 -8.17 3.23 -15.85
CA LYS A 158 -9.59 3.52 -15.61
C LYS A 158 -9.76 4.34 -14.33
N ASP A 159 -9.01 4.01 -13.29
CA ASP A 159 -9.03 4.75 -12.03
C ASP A 159 -8.49 6.18 -12.19
N ILE A 160 -7.42 6.37 -12.98
CA ILE A 160 -6.87 7.70 -13.30
C ILE A 160 -7.92 8.54 -14.04
N PHE A 161 -8.62 7.96 -15.02
CA PHE A 161 -9.69 8.65 -15.76
C PHE A 161 -10.84 9.07 -14.84
N LEU A 162 -11.33 8.16 -14.00
CA LEU A 162 -12.42 8.47 -13.06
C LEU A 162 -11.99 9.52 -12.03
N LEU A 163 -10.76 9.47 -11.53
CA LEU A 163 -10.25 10.53 -10.65
C LEU A 163 -10.19 11.89 -11.34
N ASP A 164 -9.79 11.94 -12.61
CA ASP A 164 -9.77 13.20 -13.37
C ASP A 164 -11.15 13.85 -13.41
N GLU A 165 -12.21 13.06 -13.59
CA GLU A 165 -13.60 13.52 -13.54
C GLU A 165 -13.97 14.06 -12.15
N HIS A 166 -13.66 13.31 -11.07
CA HIS A 166 -13.92 13.73 -9.69
C HIS A 166 -13.18 15.02 -9.32
N LEU A 167 -11.93 15.18 -9.78
CA LEU A 167 -11.13 16.36 -9.49
C LEU A 167 -11.59 17.58 -10.28
N THR A 168 -11.99 17.40 -11.53
CA THR A 168 -12.54 18.47 -12.37
C THR A 168 -13.81 19.06 -11.76
N ALA A 169 -14.65 18.23 -11.15
CA ALA A 169 -15.88 18.67 -10.50
C ALA A 169 -15.67 19.33 -9.12
N SER A 170 -14.50 19.13 -8.49
CA SER A 170 -14.25 19.57 -7.12
C SER A 170 -13.55 20.92 -7.05
N ASN A 171 -13.93 21.74 -6.07
CA ASN A 171 -13.23 22.99 -5.75
C ASN A 171 -11.99 22.80 -4.86
N LYS A 172 -11.80 21.59 -4.29
CA LYS A 172 -10.71 21.27 -3.36
C LYS A 172 -10.12 19.88 -3.69
N PRO A 173 -9.38 19.77 -4.81
CA PRO A 173 -8.96 18.48 -5.35
C PRO A 173 -8.01 17.72 -4.40
N SER A 174 -7.10 18.40 -3.70
CA SER A 174 -6.16 17.76 -2.76
C SER A 174 -6.85 17.15 -1.53
N ALA A 175 -7.89 17.79 -1.01
CA ALA A 175 -8.70 17.25 0.08
C ALA A 175 -9.49 16.01 -0.39
N LEU A 176 -10.08 16.09 -1.59
CA LEU A 176 -10.85 14.99 -2.17
C LEU A 176 -9.97 13.74 -2.42
N ILE A 177 -8.76 13.92 -2.96
CA ILE A 177 -7.78 12.83 -3.09
C ILE A 177 -7.51 12.20 -1.73
N SER A 178 -7.20 13.03 -0.73
CA SER A 178 -6.86 12.55 0.62
C SER A 178 -7.96 11.68 1.23
N MET A 179 -9.23 12.00 0.98
CA MET A 179 -10.37 11.17 1.40
C MET A 179 -10.46 9.85 0.62
N LYS A 180 -10.17 9.85 -0.68
CA LYS A 180 -10.24 8.65 -1.53
C LYS A 180 -9.05 7.70 -1.38
N LEU A 181 -7.90 8.16 -0.88
CA LEU A 181 -6.68 7.34 -0.73
C LEU A 181 -6.92 6.06 0.09
N GLU A 182 -7.71 6.15 1.16
CA GLU A 182 -8.03 5.00 2.01
C GLU A 182 -8.80 3.91 1.23
N SER A 183 -9.74 4.33 0.38
CA SER A 183 -10.49 3.42 -0.48
C SER A 183 -9.61 2.80 -1.56
N LEU A 184 -8.67 3.57 -2.13
CA LEU A 184 -7.73 3.08 -3.14
C LEU A 184 -6.78 2.02 -2.57
N ARG A 185 -6.27 2.23 -1.36
CA ARG A 185 -5.38 1.29 -0.66
C ARG A 185 -6.08 -0.03 -0.33
N LYS A 186 -7.38 0.01 -0.02
CA LYS A 186 -8.21 -1.19 0.17
C LYS A 186 -8.62 -1.87 -1.14
N GLY A 187 -8.29 -1.27 -2.29
CA GLY A 187 -8.64 -1.81 -3.60
C GLY A 187 -10.10 -1.59 -4.01
N TYR A 188 -10.85 -0.70 -3.37
CA TYR A 188 -12.21 -0.37 -3.81
C TYR A 188 -12.20 0.36 -5.15
N ASN A 189 -13.12 0.04 -6.03
CA ASN A 189 -13.25 0.73 -7.31
C ASN A 189 -13.73 2.16 -7.10
N ILE A 190 -13.22 3.09 -7.91
CA ILE A 190 -13.67 4.48 -7.86
C ILE A 190 -15.06 4.52 -8.49
N GLY A 191 -16.09 4.90 -7.72
CA GLY A 191 -17.44 5.06 -8.25
C GLY A 191 -17.55 6.27 -9.20
N HIS A 192 -18.67 6.39 -9.90
CA HIS A 192 -18.97 7.54 -10.77
C HIS A 192 -18.97 8.88 -10.02
N CYS A 193 -18.70 9.97 -10.73
CA CYS A 193 -18.72 11.30 -10.14
C CYS A 193 -20.15 11.76 -9.86
N ILE A 194 -20.51 11.84 -8.58
CA ILE A 194 -21.80 12.39 -8.12
C ILE A 194 -21.89 13.90 -8.39
N TYR A 195 -20.74 14.56 -8.58
CA TYR A 195 -20.63 16.00 -8.76
C TYR A 195 -20.52 16.44 -10.22
N SER A 196 -20.58 15.51 -11.17
CA SER A 196 -20.70 15.88 -12.57
C SER A 196 -22.03 16.60 -12.73
N ARG A 197 -21.97 17.94 -12.68
CA ARG A 197 -23.08 18.84 -12.92
C ARG A 197 -23.38 18.84 -14.41
N GLU A 198 -23.76 17.69 -14.97
CA GLU A 198 -24.78 17.79 -15.98
C GLU A 198 -26.03 18.21 -15.22
N PRO A 199 -26.49 19.48 -15.35
CA PRO A 199 -27.81 19.80 -14.85
C PRO A 199 -28.73 18.84 -15.59
N VAL A 200 -29.28 17.85 -14.89
CA VAL A 200 -30.25 16.93 -15.47
C VAL A 200 -31.38 17.81 -15.97
N GLN A 201 -31.36 18.07 -17.27
CA GLN A 201 -32.22 19.03 -17.94
C GLN A 201 -33.62 18.44 -17.92
N GLY A 202 -34.37 18.71 -16.86
CA GLY A 202 -35.72 18.18 -16.68
C GLY A 202 -36.06 17.69 -15.28
N ASN A 203 -35.11 17.59 -14.34
CA ASN A 203 -35.43 17.25 -12.97
C ASN A 203 -35.42 18.51 -12.08
N THR A 204 -36.38 19.41 -12.33
CA THR A 204 -37.10 20.11 -11.25
C THR A 204 -37.87 19.08 -10.42
N GLY A 205 -37.16 18.10 -9.86
CA GLY A 205 -37.65 17.43 -8.67
C GLY A 205 -37.85 18.52 -7.62
N PRO A 206 -38.85 18.42 -6.73
CA PRO A 206 -39.13 19.41 -5.71
C PRO A 206 -37.90 19.52 -4.82
N GLY A 207 -36.98 20.41 -5.24
CA GLY A 207 -35.89 20.84 -4.44
C GLY A 207 -36.51 21.36 -3.16
N VAL A 208 -35.78 21.13 -2.10
CA VAL A 208 -35.84 21.92 -0.87
C VAL A 208 -35.44 23.37 -1.22
N ASP A 209 -36.13 23.99 -2.18
CA ASP A 209 -36.45 25.40 -2.14
C ASP A 209 -37.26 25.53 -0.86
N GLY A 210 -36.54 25.87 0.22
CA GLY A 210 -37.08 25.88 1.57
C GLY A 210 -38.49 26.44 1.53
N VAL A 211 -39.44 25.67 2.09
CA VAL A 211 -40.87 25.99 2.18
C VAL A 211 -41.05 27.50 2.32
N VAL A 212 -41.26 28.18 1.20
CA VAL A 212 -41.54 29.61 1.20
C VAL A 212 -43.02 29.68 1.51
N ASP A 213 -43.33 29.79 2.79
CA ASP A 213 -44.68 30.12 3.25
C ASP A 213 -45.08 31.47 2.62
N LYS A 214 -45.85 31.43 1.52
CA LYS A 214 -46.35 32.62 0.81
C LYS A 214 -47.14 33.59 1.69
N LYS A 215 -47.55 33.17 2.90
CA LYS A 215 -48.28 34.01 3.87
C LYS A 215 -47.39 34.74 4.86
N ARG A 216 -46.12 34.34 5.03
CA ARG A 216 -45.20 35.04 5.92
C ARG A 216 -43.98 35.43 5.11
N HIS A 217 -43.87 36.72 4.80
CA HIS A 217 -42.75 37.33 4.11
C HIS A 217 -41.42 37.28 4.90
N VAL A 218 -41.30 36.38 5.87
CA VAL A 218 -40.13 36.18 6.73
C VAL A 218 -39.50 34.86 6.32
N ARG A 219 -38.38 34.94 5.62
CA ARG A 219 -37.53 33.78 5.38
C ARG A 219 -36.99 33.35 6.75
N VAL A 220 -37.55 32.28 7.33
CA VAL A 220 -36.91 31.60 8.46
C VAL A 220 -35.72 30.85 7.87
N LEU A 221 -34.62 31.60 7.73
CA LEU A 221 -33.37 31.12 7.16
C LEU A 221 -32.64 30.34 8.25
N GLY A 222 -32.69 29.01 8.14
CA GLY A 222 -31.82 28.11 8.90
C GLY A 222 -32.45 27.50 10.15
N TYR A 223 -31.98 26.30 10.47
CA TYR A 223 -32.11 25.70 11.79
C TYR A 223 -31.57 26.69 12.82
N THR A 224 -32.37 27.03 13.83
CA THR A 224 -31.89 27.83 14.95
C THR A 224 -30.84 27.03 15.73
N ASP A 225 -29.89 27.71 16.37
CA ASP A 225 -28.86 27.06 17.21
C ASP A 225 -29.48 26.13 18.27
N ALA A 226 -30.72 26.41 18.70
CA ALA A 226 -31.47 25.55 19.61
C ALA A 226 -31.82 24.19 19.00
N ASP A 227 -32.21 24.15 17.72
CA ASP A 227 -32.59 22.90 17.03
C ASP A 227 -31.35 22.06 16.68
N LEU A 228 -30.22 22.71 16.38
CA LEU A 228 -28.92 22.05 16.27
C LEU A 228 -28.47 21.46 17.62
N ASN A 229 -28.57 22.24 18.70
CA ASN A 229 -28.21 21.77 20.04
C ASN A 229 -29.09 20.59 20.50
N SER A 230 -30.39 20.59 20.21
CA SER A 230 -31.25 19.45 20.56
C SER A 230 -30.86 18.18 19.81
N ARG A 231 -30.41 18.27 18.56
CA ARG A 231 -29.95 17.11 17.79
C ARG A 231 -28.61 16.56 18.26
N PHE A 232 -27.66 17.42 18.64
CA PHE A 232 -26.36 16.97 19.16
C PHE A 232 -26.45 16.49 20.62
N ALA A 233 -27.24 17.16 21.46
CA ALA A 233 -27.44 16.75 22.86
C ALA A 233 -28.07 15.36 23.00
N SER A 234 -28.87 14.94 22.02
CA SER A 234 -29.52 13.61 22.03
C SER A 234 -28.56 12.47 21.62
N ASN A 235 -27.41 12.78 21.02
CA ASN A 235 -26.51 11.78 20.42
C ASN A 235 -25.22 11.55 21.22
N ASP A 236 -24.96 12.35 22.26
CA ASP A 236 -23.80 12.19 23.16
C ASP A 236 -24.04 11.20 24.32
N GLY A 237 -25.24 10.62 24.43
CA GLY A 237 -25.63 9.75 25.54
C GLY A 237 -25.13 8.30 25.52
N GLY A 238 -24.03 7.95 24.85
CA GLY A 238 -23.70 6.53 24.66
C GLY A 238 -22.28 6.14 24.25
N LYS A 239 -21.24 6.92 24.58
CA LYS A 239 -19.87 6.38 24.58
C LYS A 239 -19.52 5.93 26.00
N GLU A 240 -20.00 4.74 26.36
CA GLU A 240 -19.33 3.93 27.39
C GLU A 240 -17.85 3.83 27.00
N ALA A 241 -16.99 4.24 27.93
CA ALA A 241 -15.56 4.06 27.86
C ALA A 241 -15.26 2.56 27.80
N ARG A 242 -15.11 2.02 26.59
CA ARG A 242 -14.39 0.77 26.38
C ARG A 242 -12.91 1.07 26.55
N ASP A 243 -12.42 0.96 27.78
CA ASP A 243 -11.03 0.64 28.10
C ASP A 243 -10.72 -0.73 27.49
N GLY A 244 -10.49 -0.74 26.18
CA GLY A 244 -9.95 -1.86 25.44
C GLY A 244 -8.44 -1.77 25.49
N THR A 245 -7.85 -2.53 26.40
CA THR A 245 -6.46 -2.98 26.34
C THR A 245 -6.09 -3.33 24.90
N VAL A 246 -5.05 -2.68 24.39
CA VAL A 246 -4.47 -2.95 23.06
C VAL A 246 -3.73 -4.29 23.14
N ALA A 247 -4.48 -5.38 23.14
CA ALA A 247 -3.95 -6.70 22.83
C ALA A 247 -3.69 -6.74 21.32
N GLU A 248 -2.40 -6.64 20.97
CA GLU A 248 -1.75 -7.40 19.91
C GLU A 248 -2.71 -7.97 18.84
N LEU A 249 -3.09 -7.14 17.86
CA LEU A 249 -3.53 -7.64 16.56
C LEU A 249 -2.30 -8.19 15.82
N ARG A 250 -1.86 -9.37 16.24
CA ARG A 250 -1.09 -10.26 15.38
C ARG A 250 -2.01 -10.64 14.23
N PHE A 251 -1.62 -10.21 13.04
CA PHE A 251 -2.14 -10.68 11.78
C PHE A 251 -2.01 -12.22 11.73
N CYS A 252 -3.11 -12.94 11.93
CA CYS A 252 -3.23 -14.31 11.43
C CYS A 252 -3.49 -14.23 9.93
N TYR A 253 -2.42 -14.28 9.14
CA TYR A 253 -2.47 -14.49 7.69
C TYR A 253 -1.79 -15.80 7.28
N ASP A 254 -1.72 -16.80 8.18
CA ASP A 254 -0.93 -18.03 7.97
C ASP A 254 -1.73 -19.34 7.93
N GLU A 255 -3.06 -19.30 7.86
CA GLU A 255 -3.86 -20.56 7.85
C GLU A 255 -4.65 -20.85 6.57
N TYR A 256 -4.56 -20.01 5.53
CA TYR A 256 -5.24 -20.27 4.26
C TYR A 256 -4.34 -20.81 3.14
N LEU A 257 -3.08 -21.14 3.45
CA LEU A 257 -2.13 -21.72 2.48
C LEU A 257 -1.74 -23.17 2.81
N SER A 258 -2.64 -23.95 3.41
CA SER A 258 -2.44 -25.39 3.65
C SER A 258 -3.49 -26.31 2.99
N ILE A 259 -4.39 -25.75 2.17
CA ILE A 259 -5.36 -26.55 1.38
C ILE A 259 -4.99 -26.48 -0.10
N MET A 260 -3.73 -26.80 -0.42
CA MET A 260 -3.32 -27.12 -1.79
C MET A 260 -2.82 -28.57 -1.84
N VAL A 261 -3.75 -29.45 -2.20
CA VAL A 261 -3.52 -30.55 -3.14
C VAL A 261 -2.53 -31.64 -2.69
N THR A 262 -2.96 -32.50 -1.77
CA THR A 262 -2.51 -33.90 -1.74
C THR A 262 -3.28 -34.69 -2.80
N ILE A 263 -2.84 -34.63 -4.07
CA ILE A 263 -3.21 -35.65 -5.06
C ILE A 263 -2.34 -36.87 -4.77
N SER A 264 -2.93 -37.82 -4.05
CA SER A 264 -2.43 -39.18 -3.92
C SER A 264 -2.56 -39.88 -5.28
N LEU A 265 -1.44 -40.04 -6.00
CA LEU A 265 -1.35 -40.95 -7.14
C LEU A 265 -0.91 -42.32 -6.64
N PRO A 266 -1.70 -43.39 -6.85
CA PRO A 266 -1.27 -44.73 -6.51
C PRO A 266 -0.14 -45.18 -7.44
N SER A 267 0.87 -45.77 -6.80
CA SER A 267 2.00 -46.48 -7.37
C SER A 267 1.60 -47.41 -8.52
N VAL A 268 2.07 -47.11 -9.73
CA VAL A 268 2.24 -48.12 -10.77
C VAL A 268 3.61 -47.91 -11.44
N SER A 269 4.51 -48.85 -11.12
CA SER A 269 5.54 -49.44 -11.96
C SER A 269 6.32 -48.55 -12.95
N LYS A 270 7.63 -48.48 -12.70
CA LYS A 270 8.74 -48.44 -13.67
C LYS A 270 8.33 -48.59 -15.15
N MET A 271 8.59 -47.57 -15.96
CA MET A 271 9.35 -47.70 -17.21
C MET A 271 9.66 -46.33 -17.84
N MET A 272 10.96 -46.09 -17.99
CA MET A 272 11.63 -45.51 -19.16
C MET A 272 10.95 -44.38 -19.98
N ILE A 273 11.70 -43.28 -20.07
CA ILE A 273 11.77 -42.35 -21.22
C ILE A 273 10.54 -41.45 -21.41
N PHE A 274 10.65 -40.18 -21.01
CA PHE A 274 10.47 -39.00 -21.89
C PHE A 274 10.58 -37.71 -21.07
N SER A 275 11.72 -37.03 -21.18
CA SER A 275 11.83 -35.60 -20.88
C SER A 275 11.11 -34.84 -21.99
N LYS A 276 9.93 -34.29 -21.72
CA LYS A 276 9.31 -33.25 -22.56
C LYS A 276 8.45 -32.34 -21.68
N MET A 277 8.83 -31.06 -21.69
CA MET A 277 8.16 -29.93 -21.06
C MET A 277 6.66 -29.94 -21.29
N ALA A 278 5.87 -30.15 -20.24
CA ALA A 278 4.48 -29.71 -20.20
C ALA A 278 4.48 -28.22 -19.80
N ARG A 279 4.47 -27.31 -20.78
CA ARG A 279 4.12 -25.91 -20.55
C ARG A 279 2.60 -25.83 -20.39
N MET A 280 2.14 -25.81 -19.15
CA MET A 280 0.75 -25.56 -18.82
C MET A 280 0.49 -24.05 -18.98
N ILE A 281 -0.07 -23.64 -20.12
CA ILE A 281 -0.49 -22.25 -20.35
C ILE A 281 -1.91 -22.11 -19.80
N LEU A 282 -2.06 -21.48 -18.64
CA LEU A 282 -3.36 -21.02 -18.16
C LEU A 282 -3.73 -19.76 -18.97
N LEU A 283 -4.60 -19.90 -19.96
CA LEU A 283 -5.28 -18.77 -20.58
C LEU A 283 -6.58 -18.51 -19.80
N VAL A 284 -6.56 -17.49 -18.95
CA VAL A 284 -7.78 -16.93 -18.34
C VAL A 284 -8.27 -15.84 -19.28
N TRP A 285 -9.33 -16.12 -20.02
CA TRP A 285 -10.09 -15.09 -20.74
C TRP A 285 -11.19 -14.60 -19.80
N GLY A 286 -11.13 -13.33 -19.44
CA GLY A 286 -12.13 -12.65 -18.64
C GLY A 286 -12.71 -11.48 -19.41
N ASP A 287 -13.81 -11.71 -20.12
CA ASP A 287 -14.73 -10.62 -20.45
C ASP A 287 -15.78 -10.53 -19.34
N GLY A 288 -15.99 -9.31 -18.87
CA GLY A 288 -16.73 -9.01 -17.66
C GLY A 288 -18.19 -9.45 -17.72
N GLU A 289 -18.59 -10.23 -16.74
CA GLU A 289 -19.71 -9.97 -15.81
C GLU A 289 -19.76 -11.13 -14.81
N CYS A 290 -19.55 -10.80 -13.54
CA CYS A 290 -19.42 -11.77 -12.46
C CYS A 290 -20.77 -12.41 -12.13
N SER A 291 -21.09 -13.54 -12.77
CA SER A 291 -22.05 -14.54 -12.27
C SER A 291 -21.82 -15.87 -12.99
N ASN A 292 -21.05 -16.77 -12.37
CA ASN A 292 -20.68 -18.12 -12.83
C ASN A 292 -19.49 -18.22 -13.81
N ALA A 293 -18.26 -18.02 -13.32
CA ALA A 293 -17.06 -18.44 -14.04
C ALA A 293 -16.93 -19.97 -14.02
N ARG A 294 -17.09 -20.62 -15.18
CA ARG A 294 -16.72 -22.03 -15.38
C ARG A 294 -15.27 -22.07 -15.87
N VAL A 295 -14.39 -22.71 -15.10
CA VAL A 295 -13.01 -22.97 -15.53
C VAL A 295 -13.04 -24.13 -16.53
N VAL A 296 -12.82 -23.83 -17.81
CA VAL A 296 -12.65 -24.85 -18.86
C VAL A 296 -11.15 -25.10 -19.04
N VAL A 297 -10.67 -26.24 -18.58
CA VAL A 297 -9.28 -26.68 -18.84
C VAL A 297 -9.23 -27.29 -20.23
N VAL A 298 -8.78 -26.51 -21.22
CA VAL A 298 -8.51 -27.03 -22.57
C VAL A 298 -7.10 -27.61 -22.58
N CYS A 299 -6.99 -28.93 -22.57
CA CYS A 299 -5.72 -29.64 -22.66
C CYS A 299 -5.39 -29.87 -24.15
N THR A 300 -4.69 -28.93 -24.78
CA THR A 300 -4.29 -29.05 -26.18
C THR A 300 -3.07 -29.96 -26.29
N LEU A 301 -3.29 -31.22 -26.66
CA LEU A 301 -2.24 -32.19 -26.98
C LEU A 301 -1.56 -31.80 -28.30
N VAL A 302 -0.43 -31.11 -28.22
CA VAL A 302 0.44 -30.88 -29.39
C VAL A 302 1.21 -32.17 -29.66
N VAL A 303 0.69 -32.98 -30.59
CA VAL A 303 1.40 -34.14 -31.11
C VAL A 303 2.43 -33.64 -32.14
N CYS A 304 3.68 -33.47 -31.70
CA CYS A 304 4.80 -33.30 -32.64
C CYS A 304 5.03 -34.61 -33.39
N VAL A 305 4.58 -34.68 -34.64
CA VAL A 305 4.97 -35.73 -35.58
C VAL A 305 6.44 -35.50 -35.97
N PRO A 306 7.35 -36.46 -35.75
CA PRO A 306 8.72 -36.34 -36.21
C PRO A 306 8.74 -36.41 -37.74
N PHE A 307 9.09 -35.29 -38.37
CA PHE A 307 9.35 -35.22 -39.81
C PHE A 307 10.69 -35.92 -40.09
N ALA A 308 10.63 -37.19 -40.48
CA ALA A 308 11.79 -37.94 -40.93
C ALA A 308 12.18 -37.41 -42.32
N ALA A 309 13.30 -36.69 -42.38
CA ALA A 309 13.96 -36.35 -43.63
C ALA A 309 14.71 -37.59 -44.14
N SER A 310 14.22 -38.19 -45.22
CA SER A 310 15.00 -39.12 -46.04
C SER A 310 15.76 -38.35 -47.11
N CYS A 311 17.05 -38.65 -47.21
CA CYS A 311 17.86 -38.44 -48.42
C CYS A 311 17.39 -39.38 -49.54
#